data_AF-A0A7J3XTW1-F1
#
_entry.id   AF-A0A7J3XTW1-F1
#
_cell.length_a   1.000
_cell.length_b   1.000
_cell.length_c   1.000
_cell.angle_alpha   90.00
_cell.angle_beta   90.00
_cell.angle_gamma   90.00
#
_symmetry.space_group_name_H-M   'P 1'
#
loop_
_entity.id
_entity.type
_entity.pdbx_description
1 polymer ?
#
loop_
_entity_poly.entity_id
_entity_poly.type
_entity_poly.pdbx_seq_one_letter_code
_entity_poly.pdbx_strand_id
1 'polypeptide(L)'
;MAFLAITPYRTISVHRFIDDGGTYTLELGGYGSRLHVRLSSSYGYMGVRVVADGKVIYHDPRTYEASLERNLGFGYHVIHVIIENPPGYPTWPWTGGRILVAGLVGYYLL
;
A
#
# COMPACT_ATOMS: atom_id res chain seq x y z
N MET A 1 9.37 -0.08 31.22
CA MET A 1 8.66 -0.40 29.96
C MET A 1 9.68 -0.30 28.83
N ALA A 2 10.07 -1.43 28.23
CA ALA A 2 11.03 -1.43 27.14
C ALA A 2 10.31 -1.06 25.83
N PHE A 3 10.66 0.10 25.29
CA PHE A 3 10.28 0.51 23.95
C PHE A 3 11.17 -0.30 22.99
N LEU A 4 10.70 -1.46 22.54
CA LEU A 4 11.34 -2.17 21.43
C LEU A 4 11.20 -1.26 20.21
N ALA A 5 12.27 -0.53 19.90
CA ALA A 5 12.39 0.20 18.65
C ALA A 5 12.32 -0.84 17.53
N ILE A 6 11.13 -0.97 16.93
CA ILE A 6 10.95 -1.69 15.67
C ILE A 6 11.76 -0.88 14.66
N THR A 7 12.99 -1.28 14.40
CA THR A 7 13.86 -0.54 13.48
C THR A 7 13.33 -0.79 12.06
N PRO A 8 12.74 0.20 11.36
CA PRO A 8 12.37 0.02 9.97
C PRO A 8 13.62 -0.30 9.16
N TYR A 9 13.62 -1.47 8.51
CA TYR A 9 14.66 -1.80 7.54
C TYR A 9 14.45 -0.97 6.26
N ARG A 10 13.18 -0.78 5.87
CA ARG A 10 12.82 0.08 4.74
C ARG A 10 11.39 0.60 4.88
N THR A 11 11.21 1.91 4.77
CA THR A 11 9.89 2.55 4.69
C THR A 11 9.83 3.41 3.44
N ILE A 12 8.75 3.31 2.69
CA ILE A 12 8.48 4.13 1.51
C ILE A 12 7.20 4.90 1.75
N SER A 13 7.29 6.23 1.66
CA SER A 13 6.12 7.10 1.66
C SER A 13 5.48 7.12 0.28
N VAL A 14 4.17 6.94 0.24
CA VAL A 14 3.35 7.12 -0.96
C VAL A 14 2.67 8.48 -0.85
N HIS A 15 2.74 9.28 -1.91
CA HIS A 15 1.99 10.52 -2.05
C HIS A 15 1.81 10.81 -3.55
N ARG A 16 0.73 10.31 -4.15
CA ARG A 16 0.60 10.27 -5.60
C ARG A 16 -0.84 10.44 -6.08
N PHE A 17 -0.99 11.22 -7.15
CA PHE A 17 -2.24 11.24 -7.91
C PHE A 17 -2.31 10.04 -8.85
N ILE A 18 -3.48 9.39 -8.90
CA ILE A 18 -3.78 8.29 -9.81
C ILE A 18 -4.97 8.70 -10.67
N ASP A 19 -4.77 8.68 -11.98
CA ASP A 19 -5.81 9.01 -12.98
C ASP A 19 -6.95 7.99 -12.97
N ASP A 20 -8.10 8.36 -13.52
CA ASP A 20 -9.26 7.46 -13.61
C ASP A 20 -8.91 6.18 -14.40
N GLY A 21 -9.24 5.02 -13.85
CA GLY A 21 -8.80 3.72 -14.37
C GLY A 21 -7.29 3.45 -14.26
N GLY A 22 -6.54 4.36 -13.65
CA GLY A 22 -5.08 4.28 -13.51
C GLY A 22 -4.65 3.32 -12.41
N THR A 23 -3.38 2.93 -12.49
CA THR A 23 -2.75 2.03 -11.50
C THR A 23 -1.36 2.54 -11.13
N TYR A 24 -1.02 2.40 -9.85
CA TYR A 24 0.31 2.61 -9.32
C TYR A 24 0.79 1.33 -8.62
N THR A 25 1.95 0.84 -9.02
CA THR A 25 2.59 -0.32 -8.41
C THR A 25 3.88 0.10 -7.72
N LEU A 26 4.00 -0.28 -6.45
CA LEU A 26 5.22 -0.18 -5.67
C LEU A 26 5.80 -1.58 -5.48
N GLU A 27 7.09 -1.74 -5.76
CA GLU A 27 7.84 -2.96 -5.50
C GLU A 27 8.84 -2.75 -4.38
N LEU A 28 8.87 -3.67 -3.41
CA LEU A 28 9.90 -3.75 -2.38
C LEU A 28 10.48 -5.16 -2.35
N GLY A 29 11.78 -5.27 -2.62
CA GLY A 29 12.56 -6.48 -2.33
C GLY A 29 13.48 -6.26 -1.14
N GLY A 30 13.58 -7.24 -0.24
CA GLY A 30 14.53 -7.17 0.87
C GLY A 30 14.43 -8.31 1.88
N TYR A 31 15.41 -8.36 2.78
CA TYR A 31 15.38 -9.22 3.95
C TYR A 31 14.57 -8.59 5.09
N GLY A 32 13.70 -9.36 5.73
CA GLY A 32 12.80 -8.88 6.78
C GLY A 32 11.83 -9.98 7.20
N SER A 33 10.89 -9.61 8.06
CA SER A 33 9.90 -10.54 8.61
C SER A 33 8.50 -9.96 8.73
N ARG A 34 8.35 -8.64 8.71
CA ARG A 34 7.05 -7.99 8.90
C ARG A 34 6.81 -6.91 7.86
N LEU A 35 5.64 -6.97 7.25
CA LEU A 35 5.12 -5.96 6.33
C LEU A 35 4.04 -5.14 7.01
N HIS A 36 4.09 -3.84 6.78
CA HIS A 36 3.08 -2.87 7.18
C HIS A 36 2.70 -2.03 5.95
N VAL A 37 1.40 -1.93 5.67
CA VAL A 37 0.86 -1.06 4.63
C VAL A 37 -0.21 -0.21 5.29
N ARG A 38 -0.07 1.12 5.21
CA ARG A 38 -1.12 2.06 5.56
C ARG A 38 -1.26 3.06 4.44
N LEU A 39 -2.40 3.05 3.77
CA LEU A 39 -2.71 3.94 2.66
C LEU A 39 -4.06 4.58 2.92
N SER A 40 -4.20 5.84 2.54
CA SER A 40 -5.45 6.54 2.47
C SER A 40 -5.63 7.18 1.10
N SER A 41 -6.88 7.25 0.66
CA SER A 41 -7.27 7.89 -0.58
C SER A 41 -8.09 9.14 -0.27
N SER A 42 -7.73 10.23 -0.93
CA SER A 42 -8.53 11.45 -1.00
C SER A 42 -9.17 11.56 -2.37
N TYR A 43 -10.34 12.22 -2.40
CA TYR A 43 -11.10 12.52 -3.62
C TYR A 43 -11.78 11.32 -4.32
N GLY A 44 -11.71 10.12 -3.75
CA GLY A 44 -12.40 8.95 -4.28
C GLY A 44 -11.96 7.65 -3.60
N TYR A 45 -12.62 6.55 -3.92
CA TYR A 45 -12.19 5.22 -3.52
C TYR A 45 -10.89 4.82 -4.22
N MET A 46 -10.11 3.98 -3.59
CA MET A 46 -9.00 3.25 -4.22
C MET A 46 -9.26 1.74 -4.12
N GLY A 47 -8.75 0.99 -5.09
CA GLY A 47 -8.50 -0.44 -4.93
C GLY A 47 -7.06 -0.66 -4.48
N VAL A 48 -6.84 -1.59 -3.56
CA VAL A 48 -5.52 -1.95 -3.05
C VAL A 48 -5.35 -3.46 -3.07
N ARG A 49 -4.27 -3.92 -3.67
CA ARG A 49 -3.86 -5.32 -3.69
C ARG A 49 -2.41 -5.44 -3.28
N VAL A 50 -2.13 -6.27 -2.28
CA VAL A 50 -0.78 -6.55 -1.81
C VAL A 50 -0.44 -8.00 -2.12
N VAL A 51 0.65 -8.19 -2.86
CA VAL A 51 1.21 -9.49 -3.21
C VAL A 51 2.56 -9.62 -2.52
N ALA A 52 2.78 -10.72 -1.81
CA ALA A 52 4.08 -11.09 -1.26
C ALA A 52 4.48 -12.45 -1.83
N ASP A 53 5.66 -12.53 -2.44
CA ASP A 53 6.24 -13.74 -3.05
C ASP A 53 5.29 -14.43 -4.03
N GLY A 54 4.60 -13.62 -4.86
CA GLY A 54 3.63 -14.10 -5.84
C GLY A 54 2.26 -14.47 -5.25
N LYS A 55 2.05 -14.39 -3.94
CA LYS A 55 0.76 -14.66 -3.28
C LYS A 55 0.06 -13.37 -2.87
N VAL A 56 -1.21 -13.23 -3.23
CA VAL A 56 -2.07 -12.14 -2.72
C VAL A 56 -2.29 -12.36 -1.22
N ILE A 57 -1.86 -11.40 -0.41
CA ILE A 57 -2.00 -11.42 1.05
C ILE A 57 -2.99 -10.37 1.57
N TYR A 58 -3.36 -9.41 0.73
CA TYR A 58 -4.42 -8.45 0.99
C TYR A 58 -5.03 -7.99 -0.33
N HIS A 59 -6.34 -7.82 -0.35
CA HIS A 59 -7.08 -7.32 -1.49
C HIS A 59 -8.34 -6.64 -1.00
N ASP A 60 -8.44 -5.35 -1.27
CA ASP A 60 -9.65 -4.56 -1.07
C ASP A 60 -9.88 -3.75 -2.36
N PRO A 61 -10.87 -4.12 -3.18
CA PRO A 61 -11.10 -3.46 -4.47
C PRO A 61 -11.72 -2.06 -4.30
N ARG A 62 -12.16 -1.67 -3.10
CA ARG A 62 -12.85 -0.40 -2.89
C ARG A 62 -12.82 0.07 -1.44
N THR A 63 -11.86 0.93 -1.12
CA THR A 63 -11.73 1.55 0.20
C THR A 63 -11.21 2.98 0.14
N TYR A 64 -11.43 3.76 1.21
CA TYR A 64 -10.73 5.01 1.45
C TYR A 64 -9.45 4.80 2.26
N GLU A 65 -9.36 3.70 3.01
CA GLU A 65 -8.24 3.40 3.89
C GLU A 65 -7.90 1.91 3.82
N ALA A 66 -6.63 1.59 3.56
CA ALA A 66 -6.11 0.24 3.59
C ALA A 66 -5.05 0.14 4.68
N SER A 67 -5.26 -0.74 5.65
CA SER A 67 -4.32 -1.02 6.73
C SER A 67 -4.07 -2.52 6.82
N LEU A 68 -2.81 -2.91 6.65
CA LEU A 68 -2.35 -4.30 6.71
C LEU A 68 -1.10 -4.37 7.57
N GLU A 69 -1.12 -5.26 8.56
CA GLU A 69 0.07 -5.74 9.24
C GLU A 69 0.17 -7.25 9.06
N ARG A 70 1.31 -7.73 8.52
CA ARG A 70 1.49 -9.15 8.24
C ARG A 70 2.90 -9.60 8.60
N ASN A 71 3.00 -10.71 9.32
CA ASN A 71 4.26 -11.44 9.49
C ASN A 71 4.43 -12.36 8.27
N LEU A 72 5.56 -12.24 7.58
CA LEU A 72 5.95 -13.02 6.41
C LEU A 72 6.92 -14.16 6.75
N GLY A 73 7.41 -14.21 8.00
CA GLY A 73 8.54 -15.05 8.39
C GLY A 73 9.86 -14.37 8.06
N PHE A 74 10.95 -14.72 8.75
CA PHE A 74 12.25 -14.12 8.46
C PHE A 74 12.81 -14.69 7.15
N GLY A 75 13.07 -13.82 6.19
CA GLY A 75 13.60 -14.22 4.90
C GLY A 75 13.75 -13.06 3.93
N TYR A 76 14.15 -13.39 2.71
CA TYR A 76 14.05 -12.45 1.59
C TYR A 76 12.65 -12.55 1.00
N HIS A 77 11.98 -11.41 0.89
CA HIS A 77 10.64 -11.32 0.35
C HIS A 77 10.57 -10.28 -0.76
N VAL A 78 9.72 -10.52 -1.75
CA VAL A 78 9.37 -9.56 -2.81
C VAL A 78 7.91 -9.18 -2.65
N ILE A 79 7.67 -7.89 -2.47
CA ILE A 79 6.36 -7.33 -2.16
C ILE A 79 5.95 -6.37 -3.27
N HIS A 80 4.76 -6.58 -3.81
CA HIS A 80 4.09 -5.65 -4.72
C HIS A 80 2.86 -5.06 -4.04
N VAL A 81 2.81 -3.74 -3.91
CA VAL A 81 1.63 -2.99 -3.49
C VAL A 81 1.06 -2.31 -4.72
N ILE A 82 -0.10 -2.77 -5.16
CA ILE A 82 -0.81 -2.30 -6.35
C ILE A 82 -1.99 -1.48 -5.86
N ILE A 83 -2.06 -0.23 -6.32
CA ILE A 83 -3.09 0.73 -5.97
C ILE A 83 -3.76 1.16 -7.27
N GLU A 84 -5.08 1.08 -7.33
CA GLU A 84 -5.85 1.43 -8.52
C GLU A 84 -6.89 2.49 -8.19
N ASN A 85 -7.17 3.34 -9.16
CA ASN A 85 -8.34 4.20 -9.16
C ASN A 85 -9.42 3.52 -10.01
N PRO A 86 -10.39 2.81 -9.39
CA PRO A 86 -11.34 2.02 -10.16
C PRO A 86 -12.23 2.94 -11.02
N PRO A 87 -12.44 2.61 -12.31
CA PRO A 87 -13.18 3.47 -13.22
C PRO A 87 -14.67 3.51 -12.88
N GLY A 88 -15.30 4.65 -13.17
CA GLY A 88 -16.76 4.82 -13.01
C GLY A 88 -17.21 5.07 -11.56
N TYR A 89 -16.28 5.29 -10.63
CA TYR A 89 -16.60 5.75 -9.29
C TYR A 89 -16.60 7.28 -9.23
N PRO A 90 -17.55 7.89 -8.50
CA PRO A 90 -17.58 9.34 -8.38
C PRO A 90 -16.35 9.83 -7.63
N THR A 91 -15.40 10.39 -8.38
CA THR A 91 -14.38 11.26 -7.83
C THR A 91 -14.90 12.68 -7.74
N TRP A 92 -14.23 13.52 -6.97
CA TRP A 92 -14.63 14.91 -6.84
C TRP A 92 -14.49 15.63 -8.21
N PRO A 93 -15.48 16.43 -8.65
CA PRO A 93 -15.52 16.93 -10.04
C PRO A 93 -14.28 17.74 -10.45
N TRP A 94 -13.68 18.48 -9.52
CA TRP A 94 -12.52 19.32 -9.79
C TRP A 94 -11.18 18.58 -9.82
N THR A 95 -11.12 17.29 -9.47
CA THR A 95 -9.88 16.52 -9.59
C THR A 95 -9.67 15.98 -11.00
N GLY A 96 -10.68 16.05 -11.86
CA GLY A 96 -10.62 15.52 -13.23
C GLY A 96 -10.55 14.00 -13.27
N GLY A 97 -11.25 13.31 -12.37
CA GLY A 97 -11.23 11.84 -12.31
C GLY A 97 -10.12 11.26 -11.42
N ARG A 98 -9.25 12.11 -10.86
CA ARG A 98 -8.08 11.66 -10.09
C ARG A 98 -8.40 11.45 -8.62
N ILE A 99 -7.73 10.45 -8.03
CA ILE A 99 -7.60 10.29 -6.58
C ILE A 99 -6.19 10.67 -6.13
N LEU A 100 -6.05 11.13 -4.89
CA LEU A 100 -4.75 11.33 -4.25
C LEU A 100 -4.56 10.24 -3.20
N VAL A 101 -3.56 9.38 -3.39
CA VAL A 101 -3.22 8.35 -2.42
C VAL A 101 -2.00 8.77 -1.63
N ALA A 102 -2.11 8.70 -0.31
CA ALA A 102 -1.05 9.02 0.63
C ALA A 102 -0.86 7.90 1.66
N GLY A 103 0.34 7.72 2.19
CA GLY A 103 0.59 6.74 3.24
C GLY A 103 2.01 6.19 3.25
N LEU A 104 2.16 5.02 3.84
CA LEU A 104 3.44 4.39 4.12
C LEU A 104 3.36 2.89 3.84
N VAL A 105 4.40 2.36 3.20
CA VAL A 105 4.67 0.93 3.11
C VAL A 105 5.99 0.66 3.80
N GLY A 106 5.94 -0.09 4.90
CA GLY A 106 7.07 -0.41 5.76
C GLY A 106 7.39 -1.89 5.76
N TYR A 107 8.68 -2.21 5.72
CA TYR A 107 9.20 -3.57 5.82
C TYR A 107 10.32 -3.63 6.86
N TYR A 108 10.19 -4.57 7.79
CA TYR A 108 10.94 -4.57 9.05
C TYR A 108 11.66 -5.90 9.28
N LEU A 109 12.87 -5.82 9.83
CA LEU A 109 13.55 -6.91 10.52
C LEU A 109 12.98 -6.93 11.95
N LEU A 110 12.52 -8.08 12.43
CA LEU A 110 12.25 -8.25 13.86
C LEU A 110 13.56 -8.56 14.57
#